data_AF-A0AAD5SY65-F1
#
_entry.id   AF-A0AAD5SY65-F1
#
_cell.length_a   1.000
_cell.length_b   1.000
_cell.length_c   1.000
_cell.angle_alpha   90.00
_cell.angle_beta   90.00
_cell.angle_gamma   90.00
#
_symmetry.space_group_name_H-M   'P 1'
#
loop_
_entity.id
_entity.type
_entity.pdbx_description
1 polymer ?
#
loop_
_entity_poly.entity_id
_entity_poly.type
_entity_poly.pdbx_seq_one_letter_code
_entity_poly.pdbx_strand_id
1 'polypeptide(L)'
;MAKKLPGVFLTLVLVLGLSIVVLMGLRIVDVDGEVEGNAKRLDGGGVGVSISQCRLDHESVLVALDSSSTSIQKTLRLFVYPVTVDPYHTLAIFKNADHPDKFLEAAVRTAMLKDLRKHSEPNKASRIKSQANITPPAVLDIGAYTGYHSVFLALEGYSIHSFEPFKPSFNLAVCSVFANNLASKVHLFNFGFGLLDENRCILQKPSNPGQNVIDATPVSECPPDSIVEVKRLDSYLITNNIKPYLIKIDTVGFEFNTLITAKDYFAEFPPTHFYTEFSPDDLALQGVDAKEYLNFFYDLGYLIEETLVPGFLVVKGSREYKDILNTRVHLHAYRV
;
A
#
# COMPACT_ATOMS: atom_id res chain seq x y z
N MET A 1 37.92 -17.35 67.69
CA MET A 1 37.13 -16.85 68.83
C MET A 1 36.60 -15.46 68.48
N ALA A 2 35.36 -15.15 68.89
CA ALA A 2 34.55 -13.94 68.64
C ALA A 2 33.83 -13.88 67.28
N LYS A 3 32.55 -13.46 67.15
CA LYS A 3 31.44 -13.09 68.05
C LYS A 3 30.14 -13.11 67.19
N LYS A 4 28.97 -13.27 67.83
CA LYS A 4 27.61 -13.40 67.22
C LYS A 4 26.98 -12.07 66.73
N LEU A 5 26.27 -12.15 65.58
CA LEU A 5 24.98 -11.52 65.12
C LEU A 5 24.79 -9.97 65.17
N PRO A 6 23.79 -9.34 64.48
CA PRO A 6 22.67 -9.83 63.64
C PRO A 6 22.69 -9.25 62.19
N GLY A 7 21.91 -9.61 61.16
CA GLY A 7 20.52 -10.05 61.05
C GLY A 7 19.66 -8.93 60.42
N VAL A 8 19.61 -8.83 59.08
CA VAL A 8 18.54 -8.12 58.34
C VAL A 8 18.24 -8.89 57.06
N PHE A 9 16.97 -9.29 56.94
CA PHE A 9 16.33 -9.89 55.75
C PHE A 9 15.84 -8.77 54.84
N LEU A 10 16.11 -8.81 53.53
CA LEU A 10 15.19 -8.26 52.53
C LEU A 10 15.42 -8.89 51.14
N THR A 11 14.49 -9.78 50.79
CA THR A 11 13.91 -10.11 49.48
C THR A 11 14.80 -10.01 48.23
N LEU A 12 15.31 -11.17 47.77
CA LEU A 12 15.89 -11.37 46.45
C LEU A 12 14.77 -11.73 45.46
N VAL A 13 14.45 -10.83 44.52
CA VAL A 13 13.56 -11.13 43.40
C VAL A 13 14.34 -11.92 42.35
N LEU A 14 13.74 -13.03 41.91
CA LEU A 14 14.21 -13.95 40.89
C LEU A 14 14.60 -13.20 39.59
N VAL A 15 15.84 -13.40 39.13
CA VAL A 15 16.28 -13.10 37.78
C VAL A 15 15.98 -14.32 36.91
N LEU A 16 15.11 -14.17 35.92
CA LEU A 16 14.97 -15.13 34.82
C LEU A 16 15.15 -14.41 33.48
N GLY A 17 16.36 -14.57 32.95
CA GLY A 17 16.70 -14.74 31.53
C GLY A 17 16.10 -13.79 30.49
N LEU A 18 16.83 -12.72 30.17
CA LEU A 18 16.86 -12.17 28.80
C LEU A 18 18.20 -12.58 28.16
N SER A 19 18.13 -13.39 27.11
CA SER A 19 19.23 -13.56 26.18
C SER A 19 19.34 -12.30 25.32
N ILE A 20 20.35 -11.48 25.62
CA ILE A 20 20.73 -10.32 24.84
C ILE A 20 21.46 -10.81 23.59
N VAL A 21 20.84 -10.68 22.42
CA VAL A 21 21.56 -10.65 21.15
C VAL A 21 21.90 -9.19 20.87
N VAL A 22 23.18 -8.85 21.01
CA VAL A 22 23.71 -7.52 20.66
C VAL A 22 23.79 -7.42 19.13
N LEU A 23 22.80 -6.79 18.51
CA LEU A 23 22.93 -6.22 17.16
C LEU A 23 23.10 -4.71 17.31
N MET A 24 24.31 -4.23 17.03
CA MET A 24 24.69 -2.82 17.10
C MET A 24 23.78 -1.97 16.20
N GLY A 25 23.10 -0.98 16.78
CA GLY A 25 22.76 0.27 16.07
C GLY A 25 21.31 0.56 15.67
N LEU A 26 20.30 -0.18 16.14
CA LEU A 26 18.88 0.18 15.94
C LEU A 26 18.25 0.67 17.25
N ARG A 27 17.88 1.95 17.33
CA ARG A 27 16.99 2.45 18.40
C ARG A 27 15.55 2.22 17.97
N ILE A 28 14.98 1.09 18.40
CA ILE A 28 13.52 0.89 18.41
C ILE A 28 12.99 1.77 19.54
N VAL A 29 12.23 2.81 19.21
CA VAL A 29 11.56 3.65 20.21
C VAL A 29 10.12 3.19 20.30
N ASP A 30 9.79 2.48 21.37
CA ASP A 30 8.42 2.21 21.75
C ASP A 30 7.83 3.51 22.30
N VAL A 31 6.88 4.12 21.58
CA VAL A 31 6.27 5.40 21.98
C VAL A 31 4.83 5.14 22.39
N ASP A 32 4.63 5.09 23.71
CA ASP A 32 3.33 5.08 24.38
C ASP A 32 2.57 6.39 24.12
N GLY A 33 1.47 6.29 23.39
CA GLY A 33 0.50 7.36 23.22
C GLY A 33 -0.87 6.75 22.94
N GLU A 34 -1.86 7.01 23.81
CA GLU A 34 -3.25 6.60 23.62
C GLU A 34 -3.93 7.52 22.59
N VAL A 35 -4.51 6.92 21.56
CA VAL A 35 -5.42 7.60 20.62
C VAL A 35 -6.71 6.79 20.60
N GLU A 36 -7.77 7.31 21.21
CA GLU A 36 -9.11 6.74 21.10
C GLU A 36 -9.79 7.26 19.83
N GLY A 37 -10.29 6.37 18.98
CA GLY A 37 -11.06 6.74 17.80
C GLY A 37 -12.06 5.65 17.41
N ASN A 38 -13.36 5.96 17.47
CA ASN A 38 -14.44 5.10 16.99
C ASN A 38 -14.63 5.29 15.47
N ALA A 39 -14.46 4.22 14.70
CA ALA A 39 -14.70 4.20 13.26
C ALA A 39 -16.20 4.38 12.92
N LYS A 40 -16.53 5.28 11.98
CA LYS A 40 -17.87 5.34 11.37
C LYS A 40 -17.85 4.75 9.96
N ARG A 41 -18.89 3.94 9.70
CA ARG A 41 -19.14 3.03 8.57
C ARG A 41 -19.60 3.74 7.30
N LEU A 42 -19.25 3.18 6.13
CA LEU A 42 -20.01 3.41 4.90
C LEU A 42 -20.38 2.12 4.13
N ASP A 43 -20.33 0.92 4.73
CA ASP A 43 -20.84 -0.29 4.07
C ASP A 43 -20.79 -1.54 4.97
N GLY A 44 -21.95 -1.96 5.47
CA GLY A 44 -22.42 -3.35 5.61
C GLY A 44 -21.66 -4.45 6.38
N GLY A 45 -20.34 -4.44 6.55
CA GLY A 45 -19.57 -5.54 7.14
C GLY A 45 -18.58 -5.05 8.20
N GLY A 46 -18.86 -5.31 9.47
CA GLY A 46 -18.03 -4.80 10.57
C GLY A 46 -16.65 -5.48 10.64
N VAL A 47 -15.57 -4.73 10.45
CA VAL A 47 -14.23 -5.13 10.90
C VAL A 47 -14.08 -4.70 12.35
N GLY A 48 -14.16 -5.66 13.27
CA GLY A 48 -13.89 -5.45 14.69
C GLY A 48 -12.39 -5.51 15.00
N VAL A 49 -11.61 -4.56 14.49
CA VAL A 49 -10.21 -4.39 14.90
C VAL A 49 -10.15 -3.18 15.82
N SER A 50 -9.89 -3.41 17.11
CA SER A 50 -9.63 -2.33 18.05
C SER A 50 -8.19 -1.85 17.93
N ILE A 51 -7.92 -0.57 18.22
CA ILE A 51 -6.54 -0.05 18.28
C ILE A 51 -5.67 -0.84 19.29
N SER A 52 -6.27 -1.42 20.32
CA SER A 52 -5.56 -2.34 21.23
C SER A 52 -5.06 -3.61 20.53
N GLN A 53 -5.75 -4.08 19.49
CA GLN A 53 -5.31 -5.22 18.69
C GLN A 53 -4.13 -4.89 17.78
N CYS A 54 -3.97 -3.61 17.38
CA CYS A 54 -2.79 -3.13 16.67
C CYS A 54 -1.51 -3.16 17.51
N ARG A 55 -1.61 -3.17 18.85
CA ARG A 55 -0.46 -3.12 19.76
C ARG A 55 0.14 -4.49 20.11
N LEU A 56 -0.57 -5.59 19.85
CA LEU A 56 -0.21 -6.88 20.46
C LEU A 56 0.71 -7.76 19.62
N ASP A 57 0.70 -7.65 18.29
CA ASP A 57 1.36 -8.62 17.40
C ASP A 57 2.28 -8.00 16.31
N HIS A 58 2.54 -6.69 16.35
CA HIS A 58 3.10 -5.96 15.20
C HIS A 58 4.22 -4.98 15.57
N GLU A 59 5.21 -4.84 14.69
CA GLU A 59 6.22 -3.79 14.79
C GLU A 59 5.65 -2.49 14.21
N SER A 60 5.75 -1.39 14.97
CA SER A 60 5.43 -0.06 14.46
C SER A 60 6.72 0.70 14.15
N VAL A 61 6.81 1.28 12.96
CA VAL A 61 7.94 2.10 12.52
C VAL A 61 7.49 3.55 12.45
N LEU A 62 8.27 4.43 13.07
CA LEU A 62 8.14 5.86 12.91
C LEU A 62 8.95 6.30 11.69
N VAL A 63 8.28 6.84 10.70
CA VAL A 63 8.90 7.35 9.47
C VAL A 63 8.82 8.87 9.48
N ALA A 64 9.97 9.55 9.44
CA ALA A 64 10.02 11.00 9.38
C ALA A 64 9.78 11.48 7.96
N LEU A 65 8.78 12.35 7.76
CA LEU A 65 8.55 13.02 6.49
C LEU A 65 9.41 14.28 6.41
N ASP A 66 10.24 14.36 5.36
CA ASP A 66 10.93 15.60 5.03
C ASP A 66 9.92 16.53 4.32
N SER A 67 9.28 17.41 5.09
CA SER A 67 8.38 18.41 4.51
C SER A 67 9.23 19.57 4.01
N SER A 68 9.42 19.67 2.70
CA SER A 68 10.15 20.77 2.06
C SER A 68 9.46 22.14 2.19
N SER A 69 8.32 22.24 2.89
CA SER A 69 7.53 23.48 2.98
C SER A 69 7.05 23.90 4.37
N THR A 70 7.30 23.13 5.44
CA THR A 70 6.95 23.56 6.82
C THR A 70 7.99 23.12 7.85
N SER A 71 8.27 23.99 8.83
CA SER A 71 9.19 23.75 9.96
C SER A 71 8.71 22.69 10.97
N ILE A 72 7.75 21.84 10.59
CA ILE A 72 7.20 20.77 11.42
C ILE A 72 7.49 19.45 10.70
N GLN A 73 8.41 18.68 11.25
CA GLN A 73 8.68 17.31 10.82
C GLN A 73 7.45 16.47 11.18
N LYS A 74 6.73 15.96 10.17
CA LYS A 74 5.60 15.05 10.40
C LYS A 74 6.16 13.64 10.54
N THR A 75 5.86 12.96 11.63
CA THR A 75 6.19 11.55 11.80
C THR A 75 4.98 10.70 11.46
N LEU A 76 5.15 9.75 10.56
CA LEU A 76 4.17 8.72 10.25
C LEU A 76 4.40 7.50 11.15
N ARG A 77 3.33 6.94 11.69
CA ARG A 77 3.39 5.62 12.33
C ARG A 77 2.86 4.57 11.37
N LEU A 78 3.70 3.65 10.93
CA LEU A 78 3.34 2.57 10.04
C LEU A 78 3.46 1.24 10.77
N PHE A 79 2.48 0.37 10.58
CA PHE A 79 2.50 -0.99 11.09
C PHE A 79 2.96 -1.91 9.98
N VAL A 80 3.99 -2.70 10.28
CA VAL A 80 4.65 -3.59 9.32
C VAL A 80 4.82 -4.97 9.94
N TYR A 81 5.04 -5.97 9.10
CA TYR A 81 5.46 -7.27 9.59
C TYR A 81 6.81 -7.17 10.29
N PRO A 82 7.09 -8.00 11.30
CA PRO A 82 8.43 -8.10 11.86
C PRO A 82 9.48 -8.37 10.78
N VAL A 83 10.71 -7.87 10.97
CA VAL A 83 11.83 -8.12 10.03
C VAL A 83 12.05 -9.63 9.77
N THR A 84 11.72 -10.49 10.74
CA THR A 84 11.82 -11.95 10.60
C THR A 84 10.78 -12.56 9.67
N VAL A 85 9.67 -11.86 9.44
CA VAL A 85 8.54 -12.28 8.59
C VAL A 85 8.64 -11.63 7.21
N ASP A 86 8.92 -10.32 7.15
CA ASP A 86 9.15 -9.61 5.89
C ASP A 86 10.43 -8.77 5.93
N PRO A 87 11.60 -9.39 5.73
CA PRO A 87 12.86 -8.65 5.72
C PRO A 87 12.95 -7.67 4.54
N TYR A 88 12.15 -7.83 3.47
CA TYR A 88 12.27 -7.02 2.27
C TYR A 88 11.62 -5.66 2.47
N HIS A 89 10.32 -5.62 2.76
CA HIS A 89 9.61 -4.35 2.95
C HIS A 89 9.96 -3.71 4.28
N THR A 90 10.07 -4.51 5.35
CA THR A 90 10.32 -3.96 6.68
C THR A 90 11.71 -3.35 6.78
N LEU A 91 12.77 -4.01 6.29
CA LEU A 91 14.09 -3.38 6.25
C LEU A 91 14.15 -2.20 5.28
N ALA A 92 13.43 -2.24 4.17
CA ALA A 92 13.35 -1.10 3.26
C ALA A 92 12.76 0.14 3.95
N ILE A 93 11.72 -0.05 4.77
CA ILE A 93 11.12 1.02 5.58
C ILE A 93 12.08 1.46 6.70
N PHE A 94 12.67 0.51 7.46
CA PHE A 94 13.59 0.83 8.56
C PHE A 94 14.88 1.52 8.13
N LYS A 95 15.59 1.00 7.12
CA LYS A 95 16.85 1.57 6.62
C LYS A 95 16.68 3.01 6.15
N ASN A 96 15.46 3.36 5.76
CA ASN A 96 15.11 4.65 5.23
C ASN A 96 14.17 5.41 6.17
N ALA A 97 14.01 5.03 7.44
CA ALA A 97 13.06 5.71 8.34
C ALA A 97 13.40 7.21 8.54
N ASP A 98 14.69 7.55 8.53
CA ASP A 98 15.21 8.93 8.58
C ASP A 98 15.32 9.59 7.19
N HIS A 99 15.24 8.80 6.12
CA HIS A 99 15.38 9.24 4.73
C HIS A 99 14.43 8.42 3.81
N PRO A 100 13.11 8.51 4.00
CA PRO A 100 12.16 7.56 3.40
C PRO A 100 12.07 7.68 1.88
N ASP A 101 12.79 8.64 1.29
CA ASP A 101 12.89 8.90 -0.15
C ASP A 101 14.00 8.11 -0.86
N LYS A 102 14.71 7.23 -0.14
CA LYS A 102 15.80 6.40 -0.69
C LYS A 102 15.40 4.98 -1.10
N PHE A 103 14.14 4.59 -0.93
CA PHE A 103 13.62 3.28 -1.36
C PHE A 103 12.91 3.35 -2.72
N LEU A 104 12.83 2.24 -3.45
CA LEU A 104 12.18 2.16 -4.77
C LEU A 104 10.74 2.69 -4.73
N GLU A 105 9.96 2.21 -3.77
CA GLU A 105 8.57 2.67 -3.55
C GLU A 105 8.49 4.17 -3.26
N ALA A 106 9.55 4.75 -2.70
CA ALA A 106 9.61 6.16 -2.44
C ALA A 106 9.84 7.00 -3.69
N ALA A 107 10.60 6.48 -4.65
CA ALA A 107 10.76 7.12 -5.95
C ALA A 107 9.45 7.07 -6.74
N VAL A 108 8.74 5.93 -6.74
CA VAL A 108 7.38 5.81 -7.29
C VAL A 108 6.44 6.83 -6.64
N ARG A 109 6.41 6.88 -5.30
CA ARG A 109 5.63 7.90 -4.57
C ARG A 109 6.00 9.32 -4.96
N THR A 110 7.28 9.63 -5.06
CA THR A 110 7.75 10.96 -5.42
C THR A 110 7.28 11.35 -6.82
N ALA A 111 7.30 10.41 -7.77
CA ALA A 111 6.73 10.60 -9.10
C ALA A 111 5.22 10.85 -9.04
N MET A 112 4.46 10.01 -8.32
CA MET A 112 3.01 10.21 -8.10
C MET A 112 2.72 11.61 -7.57
N LEU A 113 3.40 12.04 -6.49
CA LEU A 113 3.17 13.35 -5.88
C LEU A 113 3.56 14.50 -6.80
N LYS A 114 4.63 14.38 -7.57
CA LYS A 114 5.03 15.40 -8.53
C LYS A 114 3.94 15.63 -9.58
N ASP A 115 3.36 14.57 -10.12
CA ASP A 115 2.33 14.68 -11.15
C ASP A 115 0.98 15.13 -10.61
N LEU A 116 0.61 14.63 -9.43
CA LEU A 116 -0.51 15.13 -8.64
C LEU A 116 -0.38 16.64 -8.33
N ARG A 117 0.82 17.10 -7.95
CA ARG A 117 1.07 18.50 -7.60
C ARG A 117 1.08 19.45 -8.80
N LYS A 118 1.61 19.04 -9.96
CA LYS A 118 1.53 19.83 -11.22
C LYS A 118 0.09 20.23 -11.56
N HIS A 119 -0.88 19.42 -11.20
CA HIS A 119 -2.30 19.68 -11.43
C HIS A 119 -2.96 20.49 -10.29
N SER A 120 -2.33 20.51 -9.10
CA SER A 120 -2.71 21.36 -7.97
C SER A 120 -2.11 22.78 -8.00
N GLU A 121 -1.14 23.04 -8.90
CA GLU A 121 -0.53 24.37 -9.09
C GLU A 121 -1.58 25.45 -9.45
N PRO A 122 -1.36 26.73 -9.08
CA PRO A 122 -2.41 27.74 -8.84
C PRO A 122 -3.20 28.24 -10.06
N ASN A 123 -3.13 27.58 -11.22
CA ASN A 123 -3.89 27.95 -12.42
C ASN A 123 -5.31 27.35 -12.49
N LYS A 124 -5.75 26.67 -11.43
CA LYS A 124 -7.19 26.50 -11.09
C LYS A 124 -7.58 27.09 -9.73
N ALA A 125 -6.61 27.38 -8.85
CA ALA A 125 -6.86 27.86 -7.48
C ALA A 125 -7.48 29.27 -7.40
N SER A 126 -7.39 30.08 -8.46
CA SER A 126 -8.14 31.34 -8.58
C SER A 126 -9.63 31.15 -8.91
N ARG A 127 -10.07 29.95 -9.33
CA ARG A 127 -11.50 29.62 -9.54
C ARG A 127 -12.10 28.80 -8.40
N ILE A 128 -11.28 28.10 -7.61
CA ILE A 128 -11.75 27.15 -6.58
C ILE A 128 -12.11 27.79 -5.23
N LYS A 129 -11.62 28.99 -4.91
CA LYS A 129 -12.03 29.68 -3.66
C LYS A 129 -13.51 30.12 -3.62
N SER A 130 -14.31 29.82 -4.65
CA SER A 130 -15.73 30.19 -4.74
C SER A 130 -16.73 29.02 -4.69
N GLN A 131 -16.30 27.76 -4.46
CA GLN A 131 -17.25 26.65 -4.37
C GLN A 131 -16.91 25.66 -3.25
N ALA A 132 -17.70 25.74 -2.18
CA ALA A 132 -17.59 24.96 -0.95
C ALA A 132 -18.01 23.48 -1.06
N ASN A 133 -17.95 22.84 -2.24
CA ASN A 133 -18.39 21.45 -2.45
C ASN A 133 -17.57 20.75 -3.56
N ILE A 134 -16.24 20.75 -3.47
CA ILE A 134 -15.43 19.89 -4.34
C ILE A 134 -15.02 18.65 -3.54
N THR A 135 -15.67 17.53 -3.80
CA THR A 135 -15.21 16.22 -3.34
C THR A 135 -13.79 16.00 -3.85
N PRO A 136 -12.80 15.67 -3.00
CA PRO A 136 -11.46 15.37 -3.46
C PRO A 136 -11.49 14.26 -4.53
N PRO A 137 -10.64 14.33 -5.56
CA PRO A 137 -10.58 13.27 -6.56
C PRO A 137 -10.28 11.93 -5.90
N ALA A 138 -11.04 10.89 -6.27
CA ALA A 138 -10.84 9.55 -5.74
C ALA A 138 -9.54 8.96 -6.28
N VAL A 139 -8.75 8.37 -5.40
CA VAL A 139 -7.53 7.63 -5.73
C VAL A 139 -7.73 6.18 -5.31
N LEU A 140 -7.42 5.23 -6.20
CA LEU A 140 -7.41 3.82 -5.86
C LEU A 140 -5.99 3.37 -5.55
N ASP A 141 -5.80 2.68 -4.44
CA ASP A 141 -4.58 1.94 -4.08
C ASP A 141 -4.93 0.44 -4.05
N ILE A 142 -4.65 -0.24 -5.16
CA ILE A 142 -4.97 -1.66 -5.34
C ILE A 142 -3.72 -2.49 -5.04
N GLY A 143 -3.85 -3.46 -4.13
CA GLY A 143 -2.72 -4.15 -3.53
C GLY A 143 -2.00 -3.24 -2.53
N ALA A 144 -2.77 -2.78 -1.54
CA ALA A 144 -2.30 -1.78 -0.58
C ALA A 144 -1.29 -2.31 0.43
N TYR A 145 -1.21 -3.63 0.60
CA TYR A 145 -0.33 -4.30 1.54
C TYR A 145 -0.47 -3.75 2.97
N THR A 146 0.54 -3.05 3.49
CA THR A 146 0.52 -2.43 4.84
C THR A 146 -0.05 -1.01 4.87
N GLY A 147 -0.62 -0.55 3.75
CA GLY A 147 -1.26 0.77 3.62
C GLY A 147 -0.28 1.92 3.47
N TYR A 148 0.99 1.64 3.12
CA TYR A 148 2.04 2.65 3.00
C TYR A 148 1.64 3.77 2.04
N HIS A 149 1.37 3.45 0.77
CA HIS A 149 0.98 4.44 -0.24
C HIS A 149 -0.33 5.17 0.12
N SER A 150 -1.32 4.43 0.61
CA SER A 150 -2.59 4.98 1.11
C SER A 150 -2.40 6.08 2.15
N VAL A 151 -1.55 5.86 3.17
CA VAL A 151 -1.25 6.85 4.22
C VAL A 151 -0.61 8.10 3.63
N PHE A 152 0.38 7.94 2.74
CA PHE A 152 1.07 9.06 2.12
C PHE A 152 0.15 9.90 1.22
N LEU A 153 -0.63 9.26 0.36
CA LEU A 153 -1.54 9.95 -0.55
C LEU A 153 -2.64 10.69 0.23
N ALA A 154 -3.17 10.12 1.31
CA ALA A 154 -4.16 10.78 2.15
C ALA A 154 -3.62 12.02 2.88
N LEU A 155 -2.34 12.01 3.29
CA LEU A 155 -1.67 13.18 3.87
C LEU A 155 -1.57 14.35 2.88
N GLU A 156 -1.49 14.05 1.59
CA GLU A 156 -1.43 15.04 0.51
C GLU A 156 -2.83 15.56 0.11
N GLY A 157 -3.88 15.12 0.83
CA GLY A 157 -5.24 15.66 0.71
C GLY A 157 -6.18 14.86 -0.16
N TYR A 158 -5.75 13.69 -0.66
CA TYR A 158 -6.56 12.83 -1.50
C TYR A 158 -7.52 11.94 -0.70
N SER A 159 -8.64 11.58 -1.32
CA SER A 159 -9.57 10.56 -0.80
C SER A 159 -9.19 9.22 -1.41
N ILE A 160 -8.86 8.25 -0.57
CA ILE A 160 -8.25 6.98 -0.98
C ILE A 160 -9.24 5.84 -0.79
N HIS A 161 -9.35 4.98 -1.80
CA HIS A 161 -9.98 3.68 -1.71
C HIS A 161 -8.88 2.63 -1.84
N SER A 162 -8.67 1.85 -0.78
CA SER A 162 -7.50 1.03 -0.57
C SER A 162 -7.92 -0.44 -0.42
N PHE A 163 -7.33 -1.32 -1.21
CA PHE A 163 -7.76 -2.71 -1.36
C PHE A 163 -6.61 -3.66 -1.05
N GLU A 164 -6.82 -4.55 -0.08
CA GLU A 164 -5.88 -5.60 0.28
C GLU A 164 -6.65 -6.90 0.62
N PRO A 165 -6.59 -7.92 -0.25
CA PRO A 165 -7.31 -9.18 -0.03
C PRO A 165 -6.77 -9.97 1.17
N PHE A 166 -5.46 -9.95 1.42
CA PHE A 166 -4.86 -10.80 2.44
C PHE A 166 -5.06 -10.20 3.83
N LYS A 167 -5.84 -10.91 4.67
CA LYS A 167 -6.32 -10.39 5.96
C LYS A 167 -5.22 -9.87 6.89
N PRO A 168 -4.08 -10.57 7.08
CA PRO A 168 -3.00 -10.08 7.92
C PRO A 168 -2.42 -8.74 7.43
N SER A 169 -2.20 -8.58 6.12
CA SER A 169 -1.71 -7.32 5.53
C SER A 169 -2.75 -6.22 5.65
N PHE A 170 -4.01 -6.53 5.36
CA PHE A 170 -5.13 -5.60 5.52
C PHE A 170 -5.22 -5.06 6.96
N ASN A 171 -5.02 -5.89 7.98
CA ASN A 171 -5.04 -5.44 9.37
C ASN A 171 -3.88 -4.46 9.67
N LEU A 172 -2.69 -4.68 9.10
CA LEU A 172 -1.58 -3.72 9.19
C LEU A 172 -1.94 -2.40 8.51
N ALA A 173 -2.58 -2.42 7.34
CA ALA A 173 -3.08 -1.22 6.66
C ALA A 173 -4.10 -0.44 7.51
N VAL A 174 -5.04 -1.14 8.16
CA VAL A 174 -5.95 -0.56 9.15
C VAL A 174 -5.16 0.14 10.24
N CYS A 175 -4.24 -0.54 10.90
CA CYS A 175 -3.44 0.04 11.98
C CYS A 175 -2.64 1.27 11.54
N SER A 176 -2.00 1.21 10.35
CA SER A 176 -1.29 2.34 9.74
C SER A 176 -2.21 3.55 9.51
N VAL A 177 -3.42 3.36 8.97
CA VAL A 177 -4.37 4.45 8.72
C VAL A 177 -4.86 5.09 10.01
N PHE A 178 -5.23 4.27 11.01
CA PHE A 178 -5.76 4.75 12.28
C PHE A 178 -4.71 5.49 13.10
N ALA A 179 -3.48 4.99 13.15
CA ALA A 179 -2.41 5.62 13.91
C ALA A 179 -2.01 7.01 13.39
N ASN A 180 -2.38 7.35 12.15
CA ASN A 180 -2.16 8.65 11.55
C ASN A 180 -3.43 9.52 11.48
N ASN A 181 -4.54 9.11 12.10
CA ASN A 181 -5.83 9.81 12.08
C ASN A 181 -6.39 10.02 10.66
N LEU A 182 -6.22 9.06 9.77
CA LEU A 182 -6.59 9.16 8.35
C LEU A 182 -7.89 8.43 7.98
N ALA A 183 -8.63 7.92 8.97
CA ALA A 183 -9.86 7.14 8.74
C ALA A 183 -10.99 7.91 8.02
N SER A 184 -10.96 9.25 8.03
CA SER A 184 -11.90 10.08 7.26
C SER A 184 -11.52 10.27 5.79
N LYS A 185 -10.31 9.86 5.40
CA LYS A 185 -9.74 10.01 4.06
C LYS A 185 -9.42 8.69 3.37
N VAL A 186 -9.20 7.62 4.12
CA VAL A 186 -8.84 6.31 3.57
C VAL A 186 -9.96 5.31 3.86
N HIS A 187 -10.59 4.84 2.80
CA HIS A 187 -11.58 3.77 2.81
C HIS A 187 -10.87 2.44 2.53
N LEU A 188 -10.87 1.54 3.51
CA LEU A 188 -10.14 0.27 3.44
C LEU A 188 -11.10 -0.89 3.15
N PHE A 189 -10.74 -1.73 2.18
CA PHE A 189 -11.52 -2.87 1.73
C PHE A 189 -10.68 -4.15 1.77
N ASN A 190 -11.20 -5.19 2.41
CA ASN A 190 -10.53 -6.49 2.54
C ASN A 190 -10.97 -7.47 1.45
N PHE A 191 -10.84 -7.04 0.19
CA PHE A 191 -11.02 -7.87 -0.99
C PHE A 191 -10.07 -7.39 -2.09
N GLY A 192 -9.79 -8.26 -3.05
CA GLY A 192 -9.02 -7.96 -4.25
C GLY A 192 -9.91 -7.78 -5.47
N PHE A 193 -9.29 -7.51 -6.62
CA PHE A 193 -9.99 -7.43 -7.88
C PHE A 193 -9.57 -8.52 -8.85
N GLY A 194 -10.47 -8.91 -9.74
CA GLY A 194 -10.24 -9.94 -10.74
C GLY A 194 -11.34 -9.99 -11.78
N LEU A 195 -11.36 -11.07 -12.55
CA LEU A 195 -12.25 -11.24 -13.70
C LEU A 195 -13.72 -11.44 -13.29
N LEU A 196 -13.96 -12.04 -12.13
CA LEU A 196 -15.28 -12.43 -11.62
C LEU A 196 -15.42 -12.08 -10.14
N ASP A 197 -16.66 -12.01 -9.67
CA ASP A 197 -16.99 -11.98 -8.26
C ASP A 197 -16.94 -13.41 -7.70
N GLU A 198 -15.93 -13.71 -6.90
CA GLU A 198 -15.66 -15.06 -6.41
C GLU A 198 -14.70 -15.07 -5.21
N ASN A 199 -14.56 -16.23 -4.58
CA ASN A 199 -13.47 -16.47 -3.64
C ASN A 199 -12.31 -17.14 -4.38
N ARG A 200 -11.07 -16.78 -4.03
CA ARG A 200 -9.85 -17.39 -4.60
C ARG A 200 -8.91 -17.82 -3.50
N CYS A 201 -8.09 -18.82 -3.81
CA CYS A 201 -6.97 -19.17 -2.96
C CYS A 201 -5.81 -18.22 -3.22
N ILE A 202 -5.09 -17.84 -2.16
CA ILE A 202 -3.84 -17.12 -2.25
C ILE A 202 -2.69 -18.04 -1.84
N LEU A 203 -1.63 -18.08 -2.65
CA LEU A 203 -0.38 -18.71 -2.27
C LEU A 203 0.37 -17.75 -1.36
N GLN A 204 0.37 -18.07 -0.07
CA GLN A 204 1.12 -17.31 0.92
C GLN A 204 2.62 -17.54 0.75
N LYS A 205 3.42 -16.47 0.83
CA LYS A 205 4.88 -16.51 0.92
C LYS A 205 5.30 -16.06 2.32
N PRO A 206 5.47 -16.97 3.29
CA PRO A 206 5.63 -16.59 4.70
C PRO A 206 6.85 -15.69 4.99
N SER A 207 7.91 -15.76 4.19
CA SER A 207 9.10 -14.93 4.32
C SER A 207 9.09 -13.67 3.44
N ASN A 208 8.00 -13.43 2.70
CA ASN A 208 7.76 -12.23 1.90
C ASN A 208 6.24 -12.08 1.61
N PRO A 209 5.42 -11.77 2.63
CA PRO A 209 3.97 -11.69 2.48
C PRO A 209 3.52 -10.60 1.50
N GLY A 210 4.37 -9.62 1.19
CA GLY A 210 4.14 -8.64 0.11
C GLY A 210 4.16 -9.26 -1.30
N GLN A 211 4.57 -10.52 -1.44
CA GLN A 211 4.56 -11.27 -2.70
C GLN A 211 3.55 -12.42 -2.72
N ASN A 212 2.52 -12.37 -1.86
CA ASN A 212 1.40 -13.29 -1.96
C ASN A 212 0.72 -13.14 -3.34
N VAL A 213 0.38 -14.26 -3.97
CA VAL A 213 -0.20 -14.28 -5.33
C VAL A 213 -1.46 -15.10 -5.36
N ILE A 214 -2.38 -14.78 -6.28
CA ILE A 214 -3.53 -15.66 -6.55
C ILE A 214 -3.00 -17.02 -7.02
N ASP A 215 -3.52 -18.08 -6.38
CA ASP A 215 -3.20 -19.46 -6.66
C ASP A 215 -4.30 -20.10 -7.53
N ALA A 216 -3.91 -21.06 -8.37
CA ALA A 216 -4.82 -21.85 -9.18
C ALA A 216 -5.53 -22.95 -8.36
N THR A 217 -5.11 -23.18 -7.11
CA THR A 217 -5.73 -24.15 -6.21
C THR A 217 -7.23 -23.88 -6.03
N PRO A 218 -8.10 -24.90 -6.23
CA PRO A 218 -9.52 -24.76 -5.97
C PRO A 218 -9.80 -24.33 -4.52
N VAL A 219 -10.80 -23.46 -4.31
CA VAL A 219 -11.17 -22.98 -2.97
C VAL A 219 -11.47 -24.13 -1.99
N SER A 220 -12.00 -25.26 -2.48
CA SER A 220 -12.28 -26.45 -1.68
C SER A 220 -11.03 -27.12 -1.08
N GLU A 221 -9.86 -26.87 -1.65
CA GLU A 221 -8.55 -27.41 -1.24
C GLU A 221 -7.68 -26.34 -0.58
N CYS A 222 -8.15 -25.09 -0.54
CA CYS A 222 -7.42 -23.97 0.02
C CYS A 222 -7.54 -23.93 1.55
N PRO A 223 -6.43 -23.68 2.28
CA PRO A 223 -6.50 -23.36 3.71
C PRO A 223 -7.47 -22.19 3.96
N PRO A 224 -8.38 -22.27 4.96
CA PRO A 224 -9.38 -21.23 5.17
C PRO A 224 -8.84 -19.81 5.34
N ASP A 225 -7.64 -19.66 5.90
CA ASP A 225 -6.90 -18.41 6.09
C ASP A 225 -6.22 -17.88 4.81
N SER A 226 -6.14 -18.71 3.77
CA SER A 226 -5.67 -18.36 2.43
C SER A 226 -6.81 -18.03 1.45
N ILE A 227 -8.07 -18.14 1.87
CA ILE A 227 -9.21 -17.80 1.02
C ILE A 227 -9.44 -16.29 1.08
N VAL A 228 -9.44 -15.65 -0.08
CA VAL A 228 -9.68 -14.21 -0.22
C VAL A 228 -10.89 -13.93 -1.11
N GLU A 229 -11.61 -12.86 -0.82
CA GLU A 229 -12.69 -12.36 -1.67
C GLU A 229 -12.09 -11.57 -2.84
N VAL A 230 -12.61 -11.82 -4.04
CA VAL A 230 -12.26 -11.12 -5.28
C VAL A 230 -13.54 -10.59 -5.90
N LYS A 231 -13.51 -9.33 -6.36
CA LYS A 231 -14.63 -8.68 -7.04
C LYS A 231 -14.20 -8.16 -8.41
N ARG A 232 -15.16 -7.80 -9.24
CA ARG A 232 -14.88 -7.04 -10.46
C ARG A 232 -14.72 -5.54 -10.17
N LEU A 233 -13.72 -4.93 -10.80
CA LEU A 233 -13.42 -3.51 -10.59
C LEU A 233 -14.52 -2.60 -11.15
N ASP A 234 -15.04 -2.90 -12.35
CA ASP A 234 -16.15 -2.15 -12.96
C ASP A 234 -17.39 -2.08 -12.04
N SER A 235 -17.75 -3.21 -11.44
CA SER A 235 -18.93 -3.36 -10.60
C SER A 235 -18.78 -2.51 -9.33
N TYR A 236 -17.58 -2.49 -8.74
CA TYR A 236 -17.26 -1.60 -7.63
C TYR A 236 -17.34 -0.13 -8.03
N LEU A 237 -16.76 0.26 -9.17
CA LEU A 237 -16.76 1.65 -9.65
C LEU A 237 -18.16 2.16 -9.93
N ILE A 238 -18.98 1.36 -10.62
CA ILE A 238 -20.37 1.70 -10.97
C ILE A 238 -21.23 1.82 -9.71
N THR A 239 -21.19 0.80 -8.84
CA THR A 239 -22.03 0.74 -7.64
C THR A 239 -21.77 1.90 -6.69
N ASN A 240 -20.50 2.32 -6.57
CA ASN A 240 -20.10 3.41 -5.69
C ASN A 240 -20.02 4.76 -6.39
N ASN A 241 -20.33 4.83 -7.70
CA ASN A 241 -20.24 6.04 -8.52
C ASN A 241 -18.85 6.70 -8.43
N ILE A 242 -17.80 5.89 -8.50
CA ILE A 242 -16.41 6.34 -8.34
C ILE A 242 -15.79 6.59 -9.72
N LYS A 243 -15.26 7.79 -9.92
CA LYS A 243 -14.48 8.16 -11.11
C LYS A 243 -13.05 8.46 -10.66
N PRO A 244 -12.15 7.46 -10.69
CA PRO A 244 -10.84 7.63 -10.09
C PRO A 244 -9.99 8.56 -10.93
N TYR A 245 -9.27 9.46 -10.28
CA TYR A 245 -8.29 10.34 -10.91
C TYR A 245 -6.95 9.63 -11.11
N LEU A 246 -6.55 8.85 -10.11
CA LEU A 246 -5.32 8.06 -10.09
C LEU A 246 -5.63 6.64 -9.63
N ILE A 247 -5.01 5.66 -10.29
CA ILE A 247 -5.02 4.26 -9.88
C ILE A 247 -3.57 3.83 -9.68
N LYS A 248 -3.19 3.50 -8.45
CA LYS A 248 -1.97 2.74 -8.18
C LYS A 248 -2.35 1.27 -8.10
N ILE A 249 -1.58 0.42 -8.76
CA ILE A 249 -1.80 -1.02 -8.77
C ILE A 249 -0.47 -1.77 -8.61
N ASP A 250 -0.46 -2.69 -7.66
CA ASP A 250 0.66 -3.56 -7.37
C ASP A 250 0.10 -4.85 -6.78
N THR A 251 -0.21 -5.81 -7.65
CA THR A 251 -0.96 -7.03 -7.33
C THR A 251 -0.15 -8.28 -7.66
N VAL A 252 1.17 -8.13 -7.78
CA VAL A 252 2.15 -9.20 -7.98
C VAL A 252 1.76 -10.12 -9.14
N GLY A 253 1.50 -9.54 -10.32
CA GLY A 253 1.18 -10.25 -11.56
C GLY A 253 -0.31 -10.29 -11.91
N PHE A 254 -1.19 -9.88 -11.00
CA PHE A 254 -2.65 -9.85 -11.24
C PHE A 254 -3.16 -8.51 -11.79
N GLU A 255 -2.26 -7.64 -12.29
CA GLU A 255 -2.57 -6.26 -12.64
C GLU A 255 -3.58 -6.20 -13.79
N PHE A 256 -3.34 -6.99 -14.84
CA PHE A 256 -4.22 -6.99 -16.01
C PHE A 256 -5.60 -7.57 -15.67
N ASN A 257 -5.65 -8.68 -14.94
CA ASN A 257 -6.91 -9.32 -14.53
C ASN A 257 -7.77 -8.41 -13.64
N THR A 258 -7.13 -7.54 -12.85
CA THR A 258 -7.78 -6.47 -12.10
C THR A 258 -8.39 -5.42 -13.03
N LEU A 259 -7.60 -4.87 -13.96
CA LEU A 259 -7.97 -3.69 -14.72
C LEU A 259 -8.88 -3.98 -15.93
N ILE A 260 -8.74 -5.14 -16.56
CA ILE A 260 -9.41 -5.45 -17.83
C ILE A 260 -10.93 -5.43 -17.70
N THR A 261 -11.47 -5.77 -16.53
CA THR A 261 -12.92 -5.72 -16.26
C THR A 261 -13.49 -4.31 -16.36
N ALA A 262 -12.68 -3.29 -16.10
CA ALA A 262 -13.07 -1.88 -16.14
C ALA A 262 -12.69 -1.16 -17.43
N LYS A 263 -12.27 -1.86 -18.50
CA LYS A 263 -11.85 -1.25 -19.77
C LYS A 263 -12.90 -0.29 -20.34
N ASP A 264 -14.16 -0.72 -20.43
CA ASP A 264 -15.25 0.10 -20.98
C ASP A 264 -15.56 1.30 -20.05
N TYR A 265 -15.53 1.07 -18.74
CA TYR A 265 -15.70 2.15 -17.76
C TYR A 265 -14.61 3.21 -17.88
N PHE A 266 -13.35 2.82 -18.08
CA PHE A 266 -12.25 3.75 -18.29
C PHE A 266 -12.25 4.41 -19.67
N ALA A 267 -12.87 3.80 -20.68
CA ALA A 267 -13.10 4.47 -21.95
C ALA A 267 -14.09 5.65 -21.79
N GLU A 268 -15.12 5.48 -20.95
CA GLU A 268 -16.12 6.53 -20.67
C GLU A 268 -15.62 7.56 -19.62
N PHE A 269 -14.97 7.09 -18.56
CA PHE A 269 -14.47 7.89 -17.43
C PHE A 269 -12.98 7.62 -17.20
N PRO A 270 -12.10 8.15 -18.07
CA PRO A 270 -10.69 7.81 -18.04
C PRO A 270 -9.97 8.36 -16.80
N PRO A 271 -9.30 7.50 -16.02
CA PRO A 271 -8.39 7.96 -14.98
C PRO A 271 -7.26 8.76 -15.60
N THR A 272 -6.80 9.84 -14.97
CA THR A 272 -5.71 10.63 -15.54
C THR A 272 -4.39 9.87 -15.46
N HIS A 273 -4.19 9.11 -14.38
CA HIS A 273 -2.94 8.41 -14.09
C HIS A 273 -3.15 6.96 -13.68
N PHE A 274 -2.28 6.09 -14.17
CA PHE A 274 -2.02 4.77 -13.64
C PHE A 274 -0.56 4.67 -13.24
N TYR A 275 -0.28 4.20 -12.03
CA TYR A 275 1.05 3.76 -11.62
C TYR A 275 0.97 2.27 -11.35
N THR A 276 1.68 1.49 -12.15
CA THR A 276 1.61 0.04 -12.11
C THR A 276 2.98 -0.57 -11.99
N GLU A 277 3.09 -1.62 -11.19
CA GLU A 277 4.17 -2.58 -11.40
C GLU A 277 3.99 -3.27 -12.76
N PHE A 278 5.07 -3.47 -13.49
CA PHE A 278 5.11 -4.22 -14.73
C PHE A 278 6.20 -5.28 -14.62
N SER A 279 5.77 -6.53 -14.48
CA SER A 279 6.64 -7.69 -14.38
C SER A 279 6.18 -8.74 -15.40
N PRO A 280 6.85 -8.84 -16.57
CA PRO A 280 6.47 -9.81 -17.60
C PRO A 280 6.39 -11.24 -17.08
N ASP A 281 7.30 -11.63 -16.18
CA ASP A 281 7.33 -12.96 -15.58
C ASP A 281 6.13 -13.19 -14.65
N ASP A 282 5.79 -12.23 -13.78
CA ASP A 282 4.65 -12.37 -12.86
C ASP A 282 3.32 -12.36 -13.63
N LEU A 283 3.19 -11.56 -14.70
CA LEU A 283 2.03 -11.58 -15.61
C LEU A 283 1.90 -12.94 -16.30
N ALA A 284 3.00 -13.50 -16.81
CA ALA A 284 3.00 -14.79 -17.48
C ALA A 284 2.59 -15.93 -16.53
N LEU A 285 3.00 -15.88 -15.25
CA LEU A 285 2.54 -16.82 -14.22
C LEU A 285 1.03 -16.77 -14.00
N GLN A 286 0.40 -15.62 -14.24
CA GLN A 286 -1.05 -15.43 -14.18
C GLN A 286 -1.75 -15.63 -15.53
N GLY A 287 -1.04 -16.17 -16.54
CA GLY A 287 -1.59 -16.48 -17.86
C GLY A 287 -1.80 -15.25 -18.75
N VAL A 288 -1.13 -14.14 -18.47
CA VAL A 288 -1.27 -12.87 -19.21
C VAL A 288 -0.02 -12.61 -20.05
N ASP A 289 -0.22 -12.30 -21.35
CA ASP A 289 0.88 -11.77 -22.17
C ASP A 289 1.15 -10.30 -21.78
N ALA A 290 2.39 -10.00 -21.39
CA ALA A 290 2.82 -8.65 -21.04
C ALA A 290 2.48 -7.60 -22.10
N LYS A 291 2.43 -7.98 -23.39
CA LYS A 291 2.01 -7.10 -24.49
C LYS A 291 0.52 -6.76 -24.43
N GLU A 292 -0.33 -7.69 -24.02
CA GLU A 292 -1.76 -7.42 -23.82
C GLU A 292 -1.96 -6.38 -22.73
N TYR A 293 -1.15 -6.47 -21.66
CA TYR A 293 -1.20 -5.48 -20.60
C TYR A 293 -0.77 -4.08 -21.06
N LEU A 294 0.29 -3.97 -21.88
CA LEU A 294 0.65 -2.68 -22.47
C LEU A 294 -0.40 -2.18 -23.48
N ASN A 295 -0.97 -3.08 -24.29
CA ASN A 295 -2.01 -2.74 -25.25
C ASN A 295 -3.28 -2.21 -24.57
N PHE A 296 -3.62 -2.67 -23.37
CA PHE A 296 -4.73 -2.11 -22.60
C PHE A 296 -4.63 -0.59 -22.46
N PHE A 297 -3.46 -0.08 -22.09
CA PHE A 297 -3.22 1.35 -21.95
C PHE A 297 -3.21 2.06 -23.31
N TYR A 298 -2.54 1.51 -24.32
CA TYR A 298 -2.51 2.11 -25.66
C TYR A 298 -3.90 2.19 -26.31
N ASP A 299 -4.71 1.15 -26.18
CA ASP A 299 -6.08 1.10 -26.71
C ASP A 299 -6.97 2.17 -26.08
N LEU A 300 -6.74 2.49 -24.80
CA LEU A 300 -7.43 3.55 -24.07
C LEU A 300 -6.82 4.95 -24.31
N GLY A 301 -5.79 5.05 -25.16
CA GLY A 301 -5.16 6.30 -25.56
C GLY A 301 -4.16 6.87 -24.56
N TYR A 302 -3.60 6.03 -23.69
CA TYR A 302 -2.56 6.44 -22.74
C TYR A 302 -1.17 6.46 -23.39
N LEU A 303 -0.37 7.42 -22.97
CA LEU A 303 1.08 7.38 -23.09
C LEU A 303 1.65 6.58 -21.92
N ILE A 304 2.74 5.85 -22.15
CA ILE A 304 3.39 5.04 -21.12
C ILE A 304 4.83 5.52 -20.98
N GLU A 305 5.28 5.77 -19.76
CA GLU A 305 6.68 6.01 -19.43
C GLU A 305 7.16 5.11 -18.29
N GLU A 306 8.46 4.86 -18.22
CA GLU A 306 9.05 4.25 -17.02
C GLU A 306 9.11 5.28 -15.90
N THR A 307 8.47 4.97 -14.77
CA THR A 307 8.25 5.90 -13.64
C THR A 307 9.55 6.48 -13.08
N LEU A 308 10.62 5.69 -13.12
CA LEU A 308 11.89 6.00 -12.46
C LEU A 308 12.92 6.59 -13.41
N VAL A 309 12.63 6.64 -14.70
CA VAL A 309 13.52 7.15 -15.73
C VAL A 309 12.76 8.24 -16.49
N PRO A 310 12.79 9.50 -16.01
CA PRO A 310 12.04 10.58 -16.63
C PRO A 310 12.34 10.73 -18.11
N GLY A 311 11.29 10.77 -18.94
CA GLY A 311 11.42 10.88 -20.40
C GLY A 311 11.65 9.56 -21.13
N PHE A 312 11.72 8.42 -20.41
CA PHE A 312 11.75 7.10 -21.01
C PHE A 312 10.34 6.70 -21.48
N LEU A 313 9.95 7.22 -22.64
CA LEU A 313 8.65 6.96 -23.26
C LEU A 313 8.66 5.57 -23.92
N VAL A 314 7.70 4.74 -23.52
CA VAL A 314 7.50 3.40 -24.04
C VAL A 314 6.51 3.47 -25.20
N VAL A 315 7.04 3.63 -26.43
CA VAL A 315 6.22 3.66 -27.66
C VAL A 315 6.09 2.26 -28.23
N LYS A 316 4.86 1.84 -28.58
CA LYS A 316 4.60 0.51 -29.14
C LYS A 316 5.54 0.17 -30.30
N GLY A 317 6.31 -0.91 -30.14
CA GLY A 317 7.27 -1.41 -31.13
C GLY A 317 8.65 -0.73 -31.12
N SER A 318 8.86 0.29 -30.29
CA SER A 318 10.17 0.94 -30.12
C SER A 318 11.19 0.00 -29.48
N ARG A 319 12.42 0.49 -29.31
CA ARG A 319 13.47 -0.23 -28.59
C ARG A 319 13.11 -0.37 -27.12
N GLU A 320 12.71 0.73 -26.49
CA GLU A 320 12.28 0.84 -25.09
C GLU A 320 11.16 -0.15 -24.79
N TYR A 321 10.15 -0.23 -25.69
CA TYR A 321 9.09 -1.22 -25.59
C TYR A 321 9.59 -2.66 -25.59
N LYS A 322 10.58 -3.00 -26.42
CA LYS A 322 11.17 -4.34 -26.44
C LYS A 322 12.03 -4.62 -25.21
N ASP A 323 12.70 -3.60 -24.71
CA ASP A 323 13.56 -3.69 -23.53
C ASP A 323 12.72 -4.00 -22.29
N ILE A 324 11.61 -3.27 -22.07
CA ILE A 324 10.77 -3.50 -20.88
C ILE A 324 10.06 -4.85 -20.89
N LEU A 325 9.81 -5.46 -22.06
CA LEU A 325 9.20 -6.79 -22.15
C LEU A 325 10.06 -7.91 -21.54
N ASN A 326 11.28 -7.60 -21.12
CA ASN A 326 12.20 -8.54 -20.48
C ASN A 326 12.69 -8.05 -19.11
N THR A 327 12.08 -6.99 -18.55
CA THR A 327 12.51 -6.41 -17.27
C THR A 327 11.31 -6.06 -16.38
N ARG A 328 11.54 -6.13 -15.08
CA ARG A 328 10.61 -5.62 -14.07
C ARG A 328 10.83 -4.11 -13.92
N VAL A 329 9.79 -3.33 -14.14
CA VAL A 329 9.80 -1.87 -14.04
C VAL A 329 8.50 -1.35 -13.43
N HIS A 330 8.48 -0.11 -12.98
CA HIS A 330 7.23 0.59 -12.67
C HIS A 330 6.86 1.49 -13.83
N LEU A 331 5.64 1.38 -14.32
CA LEU A 331 5.13 2.18 -15.43
C LEU A 331 4.18 3.24 -14.92
N HIS A 332 4.28 4.41 -15.52
CA HIS A 332 3.30 5.48 -15.41
C HIS A 332 2.57 5.59 -16.75
N ALA A 333 1.29 5.23 -16.76
CA ALA A 333 0.43 5.45 -17.91
C ALA A 333 -0.44 6.69 -17.65
N TYR A 334 -0.40 7.67 -18.55
CA TYR A 334 -1.12 8.93 -18.40
C TYR A 334 -1.76 9.42 -19.70
N ARG A 335 -2.75 10.31 -19.56
CA ARG A 335 -3.39 11.03 -20.67
C ARG A 335 -3.08 12.52 -20.58
N VAL A 336 -2.88 13.15 -21.74
CA VAL A 336 -2.58 14.58 -21.91
C VAL A 336 -3.83 15.35 -22.31
#